data_AF-A0A5J6SPL9-F1
#
_entry.id   AF-A0A5J6SPL9-F1
#
_cell.length_a   1.000
_cell.length_b   1.000
_cell.length_c   1.000
_cell.angle_alpha   90.00
_cell.angle_beta   90.00
_cell.angle_gamma   90.00
#
_symmetry.space_group_name_H-M   'P 1'
#
loop_
_entity.id
_entity.type
_entity.pdbx_description
1 polymer ?
#
loop_
_entity_poly.entity_id
_entity_poly.type
_entity_poly.pdbx_seq_one_letter_code
_entity_poly.pdbx_strand_id
1 'polypeptide(L)'
;MYRFLFILIFLLILTVGCQPNNNSSSNTPKEALERIHIDGGYAEVVEIYETIEIGEDRVISVYKGAINNSEEIFVANIEQVDGRWLVTDAQNIGMPSADRLNQSSVTEKFKAGFADKHSFLNEEIKIIELSDSNFKIWIEVF
;
A
#
# COMPACT_ATOMS: atom_id res chain seq x y z
N MET A 1 16.72 -51.95 28.91
CA MET A 1 15.68 -50.91 29.13
C MET A 1 16.13 -49.48 28.86
N TYR A 2 17.41 -49.18 28.59
CA TYR A 2 17.88 -47.79 28.31
C TYR A 2 17.83 -47.36 26.83
N ARG A 3 17.67 -48.32 25.89
CA ARG A 3 17.58 -48.02 24.45
C ARG A 3 16.25 -47.36 24.04
N PHE A 4 15.15 -47.70 24.72
CA PHE A 4 13.85 -47.07 24.49
C PHE A 4 13.77 -45.65 25.06
N LEU A 5 14.51 -45.36 26.14
CA LEU A 5 14.53 -44.04 26.77
C LEU A 5 15.20 -42.98 25.86
N PHE A 6 16.23 -43.37 25.11
CA PHE A 6 16.93 -42.47 24.17
C PHE A 6 16.08 -42.08 22.96
N ILE A 7 15.22 -42.98 22.47
CA ILE A 7 14.33 -42.72 21.34
C ILE A 7 13.25 -41.71 21.74
N LEU A 8 12.74 -41.79 22.97
CA LEU A 8 11.72 -40.88 23.50
C LEU A 8 12.25 -39.43 23.67
N ILE A 9 13.53 -39.29 24.04
CA ILE A 9 14.18 -37.98 24.22
C ILE A 9 14.49 -37.29 22.88
N PHE A 10 14.83 -38.06 21.85
CA PHE A 10 15.11 -37.51 20.52
C PHE A 10 13.85 -36.99 19.81
N LEU A 11 12.68 -37.58 20.09
CA LEU A 11 11.40 -37.14 19.53
C LEU A 11 10.93 -35.79 20.12
N LEU A 12 11.34 -35.45 21.34
CA LEU A 12 10.94 -34.23 22.04
C LEU A 12 11.69 -32.97 21.56
N ILE A 13 12.86 -33.13 20.92
CA ILE A 13 13.64 -32.00 20.37
C ILE A 13 13.07 -31.52 19.03
N LEU A 14 12.30 -32.36 18.33
CA LEU A 14 11.63 -31.98 17.08
C LEU A 14 10.33 -31.19 17.29
N THR A 15 9.88 -31.03 18.54
CA THR A 15 8.71 -30.20 18.89
C THR A 15 9.10 -28.83 19.44
N VAL A 16 10.38 -28.44 19.40
CA VAL A 16 10.75 -27.03 19.56
C VAL A 16 10.24 -26.33 18.31
N GLY A 17 9.05 -25.74 18.47
CA GLY A 17 8.19 -25.32 17.38
C GLY A 17 8.92 -24.50 16.34
N CYS A 18 8.60 -24.78 15.08
CA CYS A 18 8.37 -23.68 14.16
C CYS A 18 7.36 -22.76 14.84
N GLN A 19 7.85 -21.74 15.56
CA GLN A 19 7.03 -20.57 15.78
C GLN A 19 6.56 -20.17 14.39
N PRO A 20 5.24 -20.05 14.13
CA PRO A 20 4.81 -19.30 12.97
C PRO A 20 5.56 -17.98 13.07
N ASN A 21 6.35 -17.67 12.05
CA ASN A 21 7.07 -16.43 12.02
C ASN A 21 5.98 -15.38 11.82
N ASN A 22 5.42 -14.88 12.92
CA ASN A 22 4.41 -13.82 12.96
C ASN A 22 5.03 -12.48 12.54
N ASN A 23 6.24 -12.49 11.97
CA ASN A 23 6.83 -11.35 11.32
C ASN A 23 6.01 -11.04 10.08
N SER A 24 4.91 -10.33 10.29
CA SER A 24 4.19 -9.51 9.31
C SER A 24 5.07 -8.36 8.81
N SER A 25 6.37 -8.59 8.59
CA SER A 25 7.27 -7.59 8.03
C SER A 25 7.15 -7.63 6.52
N SER A 26 6.57 -6.60 5.94
CA SER A 26 6.64 -6.30 4.52
C SER A 26 8.06 -5.87 4.18
N ASN A 27 8.70 -6.62 3.28
CA ASN A 27 10.06 -6.37 2.82
C ASN A 27 10.09 -5.45 1.60
N THR A 28 8.93 -5.22 0.97
CA THR A 28 8.76 -4.31 -0.16
C THR A 28 7.58 -3.37 0.06
N PRO A 29 7.55 -2.19 -0.59
CA PRO A 29 6.39 -1.30 -0.51
C PRO A 29 5.10 -1.97 -1.01
N LYS A 30 5.21 -2.79 -2.06
CA LYS A 30 4.07 -3.55 -2.60
C LYS A 30 3.48 -4.51 -1.57
N GLU A 31 4.32 -5.27 -0.87
CA GLU A 31 3.87 -6.18 0.19
C GLU A 31 3.20 -5.42 1.34
N ALA A 32 3.71 -4.23 1.69
CA ALA A 32 3.11 -3.38 2.72
C ALA A 32 1.71 -2.93 2.30
N LEU A 33 1.56 -2.53 1.04
CA LEU A 33 0.30 -2.08 0.49
C LEU A 33 -0.73 -3.21 0.42
N GLU A 34 -0.37 -4.39 -0.08
CA GLU A 34 -1.29 -5.54 -0.19
C GLU A 34 -1.85 -5.98 1.17
N ARG A 35 -1.11 -5.74 2.26
CA ARG A 35 -1.50 -6.08 3.64
C ARG A 35 -2.25 -4.97 4.38
N ILE A 36 -2.41 -3.79 3.77
CA ILE A 36 -2.98 -2.60 4.42
C ILE A 36 -4.37 -2.84 5.02
N HIS A 37 -5.17 -3.70 4.40
CA HIS A 37 -6.52 -4.06 4.86
C HIS A 37 -6.51 -4.93 6.12
N ILE A 38 -5.46 -5.74 6.32
CA ILE A 38 -5.28 -6.63 7.47
C ILE A 38 -4.82 -5.83 8.69
N ASP A 39 -3.87 -4.91 8.48
CA ASP A 39 -3.16 -4.24 9.57
C ASP A 39 -3.78 -2.88 9.96
N GLY A 40 -4.46 -2.19 9.03
CA GLY A 40 -4.93 -0.82 9.23
C GLY A 40 -6.42 -0.58 8.98
N GLY A 41 -7.20 -1.59 8.57
CA GLY A 41 -8.63 -1.44 8.28
C GLY A 41 -8.94 -0.60 7.04
N TYR A 42 -7.96 -0.47 6.14
CA TYR A 42 -8.11 0.20 4.85
C TYR A 42 -8.75 -0.72 3.81
N ALA A 43 -9.05 -0.17 2.64
CA ALA A 43 -9.61 -0.92 1.51
C ALA A 43 -8.65 -2.04 1.05
N GLU A 44 -9.21 -3.20 0.71
CA GLU A 44 -8.47 -4.32 0.12
C GLU A 44 -7.91 -3.92 -1.24
N VAL A 45 -6.63 -4.18 -1.48
CA VAL A 45 -5.97 -3.79 -2.75
C VAL A 45 -6.43 -4.70 -3.87
N VAL A 46 -7.08 -4.13 -4.88
CA VAL A 46 -7.54 -4.85 -6.08
C VAL A 46 -6.50 -4.75 -7.19
N GLU A 47 -5.97 -3.56 -7.42
CA GLU A 47 -5.03 -3.27 -8.50
C GLU A 47 -4.11 -2.12 -8.09
N ILE A 48 -2.82 -2.21 -8.38
CA ILE A 48 -1.88 -1.09 -8.19
C ILE A 48 -1.68 -0.45 -9.56
N TYR A 49 -2.05 0.82 -9.71
CA TYR A 49 -1.88 1.56 -10.95
C TYR A 49 -0.41 1.96 -11.13
N GLU A 50 0.16 2.61 -10.12
CA GLU A 50 1.53 3.08 -10.18
C GLU A 50 2.12 3.25 -8.78
N THR A 51 3.43 3.10 -8.68
CA THR A 51 4.21 3.41 -7.47
C THR A 51 5.34 4.33 -7.85
N ILE A 52 5.36 5.51 -7.23
CA ILE A 52 6.30 6.59 -7.50
C ILE A 52 7.33 6.60 -6.37
N GLU A 53 8.59 6.43 -6.72
CA GLU A 53 9.71 6.63 -5.81
C GLU A 53 9.84 8.12 -5.47
N ILE A 54 9.78 8.44 -4.17
CA ILE A 54 9.99 9.80 -3.66
C ILE A 54 11.42 9.93 -3.12
N GLY A 55 11.92 8.87 -2.48
CA GLY A 55 13.28 8.74 -1.97
C GLY A 55 13.60 7.26 -1.71
N GLU A 56 14.78 7.00 -1.14
CA GLU A 56 15.24 5.62 -0.86
C GLU A 56 14.35 4.87 0.15
N ASP A 57 13.71 5.60 1.05
CA ASP A 57 12.91 5.09 2.16
C ASP A 57 11.43 5.47 2.08
N ARG A 58 10.98 6.04 0.94
CA ARG A 58 9.61 6.54 0.78
C ARG A 58 9.09 6.41 -0.64
N VAL A 59 7.88 5.86 -0.76
CA VAL A 59 7.14 5.80 -2.03
C VAL A 59 5.70 6.26 -1.84
N ILE A 60 5.11 6.74 -2.94
CA ILE A 60 3.65 6.96 -3.05
C ILE A 60 3.08 5.93 -4.02
N SER A 61 2.06 5.19 -3.62
CA SER A 61 1.37 4.24 -4.49
C SER A 61 -0.07 4.67 -4.73
N VAL A 62 -0.50 4.60 -5.98
CA VAL A 62 -1.89 4.76 -6.36
C VAL A 62 -2.46 3.40 -6.69
N TYR A 63 -3.59 3.07 -6.08
CA TYR A 63 -4.20 1.77 -6.20
C TYR A 63 -5.72 1.85 -6.19
N LYS A 64 -6.34 0.85 -6.81
CA LYS A 64 -7.76 0.56 -6.68
C LYS A 64 -7.97 -0.26 -5.42
N GLY A 65 -8.81 0.23 -4.52
CA GLY A 65 -9.18 -0.45 -3.28
C GLY A 65 -10.66 -0.84 -3.25
N ALA A 66 -10.99 -1.98 -2.66
CA ALA A 66 -12.36 -2.42 -2.42
C ALA A 66 -12.73 -2.27 -0.93
N ILE A 67 -13.83 -1.59 -0.66
CA ILE A 67 -14.44 -1.49 0.67
C ILE A 67 -15.96 -1.55 0.56
N ASN A 68 -16.62 -2.40 1.35
CA ASN A 68 -18.09 -2.56 1.36
C ASN A 68 -18.71 -2.74 -0.05
N ASN A 69 -18.10 -3.58 -0.90
CA ASN A 69 -18.51 -3.85 -2.29
C ASN A 69 -18.44 -2.63 -3.23
N SER A 70 -17.74 -1.56 -2.85
CA SER A 70 -17.42 -0.43 -3.71
C SER A 70 -15.92 -0.41 -4.00
N GLU A 71 -15.57 -0.20 -5.26
CA GLU A 71 -14.18 -0.01 -5.67
C GLU A 71 -13.94 1.49 -5.90
N GLU A 72 -12.89 2.02 -5.27
CA GLU A 72 -12.49 3.41 -5.38
C GLU A 72 -10.98 3.52 -5.55
N ILE A 73 -10.49 4.68 -5.96
CA ILE A 73 -9.06 4.93 -6.10
C ILE A 73 -8.53 5.56 -4.81
N PHE A 74 -7.40 5.07 -4.36
CA PHE A 74 -6.69 5.48 -3.17
C PHE A 74 -5.26 5.87 -3.51
N VAL A 75 -4.71 6.77 -2.70
CA VAL A 75 -3.29 7.14 -2.73
C VAL A 75 -2.71 6.83 -1.36
N ALA A 76 -1.63 6.06 -1.31
CA ALA A 76 -0.96 5.64 -0.08
C ALA A 76 0.48 6.16 -0.03
N ASN A 77 0.87 6.64 1.15
CA ASN A 77 2.25 6.93 1.52
C ASN A 77 2.84 5.73 2.26
N ILE A 78 3.94 5.21 1.72
CA ILE A 78 4.60 4.02 2.25
C ILE A 78 6.04 4.39 2.58
N GLU A 79 6.42 4.18 3.83
CA GLU A 79 7.73 4.55 4.38
C GLU A 79 8.44 3.33 4.94
N GLN A 80 9.77 3.33 4.88
CA GLN A 80 10.60 2.35 5.53
C GLN A 80 10.86 2.77 6.98
N VAL A 81 10.38 1.97 7.93
CA VAL A 81 10.55 2.18 9.37
C VAL A 81 11.16 0.92 9.98
N ASP A 82 12.31 1.08 10.64
CA ASP A 82 13.07 -0.02 11.25
C ASP A 82 13.32 -1.20 10.30
N GLY A 83 13.66 -0.89 9.03
CA GLY A 83 13.94 -1.88 8.00
C GLY A 83 12.71 -2.55 7.38
N ARG A 84 11.49 -2.11 7.72
CA ARG A 84 10.22 -2.64 7.20
C ARG A 84 9.44 -1.57 6.47
N TRP A 85 8.79 -1.93 5.37
CA TRP A 85 7.91 -0.99 4.67
C TRP A 85 6.55 -0.97 5.34
N LEU A 86 6.01 0.20 5.65
CA LEU A 86 4.73 0.38 6.29
C LEU A 86 3.92 1.43 5.54
N VAL A 87 2.62 1.19 5.36
CA VAL A 87 1.73 2.25 4.93
C VAL A 87 1.48 3.15 6.12
N THR A 88 1.96 4.39 6.05
CA THR A 88 1.83 5.37 7.14
C THR A 88 0.64 6.30 6.92
N ASP A 89 0.18 6.43 5.68
CA ASP A 89 -1.00 7.22 5.32
C ASP A 89 -1.67 6.62 4.08
N ALA A 90 -2.98 6.67 4.01
CA ALA A 90 -3.72 6.31 2.80
C ALA A 90 -5.05 7.06 2.75
N GLN A 91 -5.32 7.64 1.59
CA GLN A 91 -6.46 8.51 1.41
C GLN A 91 -7.25 8.13 0.16
N ASN A 92 -8.55 8.01 0.33
CA ASN A 92 -9.49 7.81 -0.77
C ASN A 92 -9.63 9.11 -1.57
N ILE A 93 -9.43 9.03 -2.88
CA ILE A 93 -9.68 10.13 -3.83
C ILE A 93 -10.96 9.90 -4.65
N GLY A 94 -11.57 8.73 -4.52
CA GLY A 94 -12.81 8.32 -5.17
C GLY A 94 -12.61 7.84 -6.60
N MET A 95 -13.71 7.66 -7.32
CA MET A 95 -13.67 7.37 -8.75
C MET A 95 -13.56 8.66 -9.58
N PRO A 96 -12.85 8.63 -10.73
CA PRO A 96 -12.76 9.78 -11.62
C PRO A 96 -14.13 10.25 -12.11
N SER A 97 -14.43 11.54 -11.94
CA SER A 97 -15.66 12.16 -12.46
C SER A 97 -15.49 13.68 -12.61
N ALA A 98 -16.38 14.31 -13.38
CA ALA A 98 -16.36 15.77 -13.55
C ALA A 98 -16.50 16.52 -12.21
N ASP A 99 -17.30 15.99 -11.28
CA ASP A 99 -17.50 16.59 -9.96
C ASP A 99 -16.24 16.54 -9.07
N ARG A 100 -15.32 15.60 -9.37
CA ARG A 100 -14.07 15.39 -8.63
C ARG A 100 -12.89 16.20 -9.17
N LEU A 101 -12.99 16.84 -10.33
CA LEU A 101 -11.91 17.62 -10.94
C LEU A 101 -11.41 18.79 -10.07
N ASN A 102 -12.30 19.37 -9.27
CA ASN A 102 -11.96 20.49 -8.37
C ASN A 102 -11.79 20.04 -6.91
N GLN A 103 -11.73 18.74 -6.67
CA GLN A 103 -11.59 18.16 -5.34
C GLN A 103 -10.20 17.57 -5.18
N SER A 104 -9.68 17.67 -3.97
CA SER A 104 -8.43 17.04 -3.58
C SER A 104 -8.57 16.45 -2.20
N SER A 105 -7.94 15.31 -1.98
CA SER A 105 -7.74 14.76 -0.66
C SER A 105 -6.32 15.12 -0.18
N VAL A 106 -6.21 15.57 1.06
CA VAL A 106 -4.97 16.12 1.65
C VAL A 106 -4.64 15.32 2.89
N THR A 107 -3.35 15.03 3.06
CA THR A 107 -2.79 14.51 4.29
C THR A 107 -1.57 15.35 4.70
N GLU A 108 -0.92 15.01 5.82
CA GLU A 108 0.33 15.70 6.23
C GLU A 108 1.49 15.43 5.26
N LYS A 109 1.38 14.39 4.43
CA LYS A 109 2.47 13.87 3.59
C LYS A 109 2.28 14.17 2.10
N PHE A 110 1.05 14.30 1.65
CA PHE A 110 0.75 14.57 0.25
C PHE A 110 -0.65 15.17 0.08
N LYS A 111 -0.91 15.65 -1.13
CA LYS A 111 -2.21 16.04 -1.64
C LYS A 111 -2.42 15.42 -3.00
N ALA A 112 -3.60 14.85 -3.23
CA ALA A 112 -3.91 14.19 -4.49
C ALA A 112 -5.33 14.50 -4.97
N GLY A 113 -5.53 14.44 -6.28
CA GLY A 113 -6.83 14.64 -6.91
C GLY A 113 -6.82 14.24 -8.38
N PHE A 114 -7.92 14.57 -9.07
CA PHE A 114 -8.04 14.34 -10.50
C PHE A 114 -7.86 15.63 -11.29
N ALA A 115 -7.38 15.50 -12.52
CA ALA A 115 -7.40 16.54 -13.53
C ALA A 115 -7.85 15.94 -14.86
N ASP A 116 -8.37 16.76 -15.78
CA ASP A 116 -8.59 16.31 -17.15
C ASP A 116 -7.27 15.89 -17.78
N LYS A 117 -7.30 14.83 -18.60
CA LYS A 117 -6.13 14.28 -19.28
C LYS A 117 -5.33 15.35 -20.03
N HIS A 118 -6.02 16.32 -20.63
CA HIS A 118 -5.43 17.41 -21.42
C HIS A 118 -5.07 18.67 -20.63
N SER A 119 -5.33 18.71 -19.31
CA SER A 119 -4.97 19.87 -18.49
C SER A 119 -3.46 20.00 -18.35
N PHE A 120 -2.95 21.23 -18.41
CA PHE A 120 -1.55 21.49 -18.09
C PHE A 120 -1.37 21.57 -16.58
N LEU A 121 -0.41 20.81 -16.08
CA LEU A 121 -0.07 20.69 -14.68
C LEU A 121 1.40 21.06 -14.50
N ASN A 122 1.76 21.60 -13.33
CA ASN A 122 3.13 21.96 -12.97
C ASN A 122 4.06 20.74 -13.04
N GLU A 123 5.34 20.93 -13.38
CA GLU A 123 6.38 19.88 -13.36
C GLU A 123 6.68 19.37 -11.94
N GLU A 124 6.39 20.16 -10.89
CA GLU A 124 6.64 19.80 -9.49
C GLU A 124 5.61 18.79 -8.93
N ILE A 125 4.52 18.52 -9.65
CA ILE A 125 3.52 17.51 -9.25
C ILE A 125 3.68 16.22 -10.06
N LYS A 126 3.53 15.09 -9.38
CA LYS A 126 3.57 13.77 -10.01
C LYS A 126 2.24 13.49 -10.70
N ILE A 127 2.30 12.94 -11.91
CA ILE A 127 1.12 12.69 -12.74
C ILE A 127 1.07 11.20 -13.07
N ILE A 128 -0.10 10.59 -12.86
CA ILE A 128 -0.37 9.20 -13.23
C ILE A 128 -1.51 9.18 -14.24
N GLU A 129 -1.25 8.60 -15.40
CA GLU A 129 -2.26 8.40 -16.43
C GLU A 129 -3.02 7.09 -16.22
N LEU A 130 -4.34 7.17 -16.19
CA LEU A 130 -5.20 5.99 -16.16
C LEU A 130 -5.53 5.61 -17.61
N SER A 131 -5.14 4.40 -18.03
CA SER A 131 -5.19 3.93 -19.42
C SER A 131 -6.55 4.13 -20.10
N ASP A 132 -7.64 3.88 -19.37
CA ASP A 132 -9.01 3.90 -19.88
C ASP A 132 -9.84 5.09 -19.36
N SER A 133 -9.18 6.21 -19.04
CA SER A 133 -9.82 7.39 -18.45
C SER A 133 -9.52 8.67 -19.23
N ASN A 134 -10.51 9.57 -19.26
CA ASN A 134 -10.31 10.97 -19.66
C ASN A 134 -9.69 11.83 -18.54
N PHE A 135 -9.35 11.19 -17.42
CA PHE A 135 -8.77 11.82 -16.25
C PHE A 135 -7.37 11.29 -15.99
N LYS A 136 -6.56 12.12 -15.36
CA LYS A 136 -5.27 11.77 -14.77
C LYS A 136 -5.27 12.09 -13.28
N ILE A 137 -4.46 11.38 -12.53
CA ILE A 137 -4.26 11.64 -11.11
C ILE A 137 -3.05 12.55 -10.97
N TRP A 138 -3.18 13.59 -10.16
CA TRP A 138 -2.05 14.43 -9.79
C TRP A 138 -1.77 14.29 -8.30
N ILE A 139 -0.49 14.36 -7.94
CA ILE A 139 0.00 14.22 -6.57
C ILE A 139 1.05 15.27 -6.31
N GLU A 140 0.80 16.08 -5.29
CA GLU A 140 1.75 17.03 -4.70
C GLU A 140 2.26 16.41 -3.40
N VAL A 141 3.59 16.30 -3.26
CA VAL A 141 4.22 15.65 -2.10
C VAL A 141 4.86 16.72 -1.22
N PHE A 142 4.72 16.58 0.10
CA PHE A 142 5.30 17.46 1.12
C PHE A 142 6.48 16.80 1.84
#